data_AF-A0A485KC85-F1
#
_entry.id   AF-A0A485KC85-F1
#
_cell.length_a   1.000
_cell.length_b   1.000
_cell.length_c   1.000
_cell.angle_alpha   90.00
_cell.angle_beta   90.00
_cell.angle_gamma   90.00
#
_symmetry.space_group_name_H-M   'P 1'
#
loop_
_entity.id
_entity.type
_entity.pdbx_description
1 polymer ?
#
loop_
_entity_poly.entity_id
_entity_poly.type
_entity_poly.pdbx_seq_one_letter_code
_entity_poly.pdbx_strand_id
1 'polypeptide(L)'
;MFLAAVARPRHDTHRNCAFDGKIGMWPFVEQSIAKRTSKNRPKGSIETKPLSVDGVVYKSMIINKVVPAIQAKFPVGNQPNGVFIQQDNAGPHTCVTTKFLRAYGVSGISMTCQPANSPDFNVLDLGFFNAIQNLQQKKPSRSIDQLIDAVTLAFDEMPIESLAKTFITLQSVMEKAMEVNGGNNYKLPHLHKDKCIDDLASFNVACAPSTHQAALLHLNSLA
;
A
#
# COMPACT_ATOMS: atom_id res chain seq x y z
N MET A 1 14.32 0.37 -3.73
CA MET A 1 12.92 -0.13 -3.66
C MET A 1 12.43 0.05 -2.23
N PHE A 2 11.14 0.31 -2.03
CA PHE A 2 10.54 0.47 -0.70
C PHE A 2 9.38 -0.51 -0.55
N LEU A 3 9.17 -1.00 0.68
CA LEU A 3 7.92 -1.61 1.10
C LEU A 3 7.07 -0.51 1.72
N ALA A 4 5.83 -0.36 1.26
CA ALA A 4 4.88 0.58 1.84
C ALA A 4 3.66 -0.16 2.38
N ALA A 5 3.13 0.32 3.49
CA ALA A 5 1.85 -0.10 4.05
C ALA A 5 1.02 1.16 4.28
N VAL A 6 -0.18 1.16 3.69
CA VAL A 6 -1.18 2.21 3.87
C VAL A 6 -2.54 1.59 4.06
N ALA A 7 -3.43 2.32 4.70
CA ALA A 7 -4.82 1.97 4.89
C ALA A 7 -5.68 3.19 4.58
N ARG A 8 -6.99 2.97 4.42
CA ARG A 8 -7.89 4.08 4.17
C ARG A 8 -7.89 5.05 5.37
N PRO A 9 -7.71 6.36 5.13
CA PRO A 9 -7.88 7.36 6.17
C PRO A 9 -9.28 7.30 6.77
N ARG A 10 -9.39 7.44 8.10
CA ARG A 10 -10.66 7.35 8.83
C ARG A 10 -10.54 7.98 10.21
N HIS A 11 -11.66 8.17 10.89
CA HIS A 11 -11.64 8.53 12.31
C HIS A 11 -11.27 7.32 13.18
N ASP A 12 -10.28 7.47 14.06
CA ASP A 12 -9.98 6.51 15.12
C ASP A 12 -10.80 6.86 16.36
N THR A 13 -11.87 6.09 16.60
CA THR A 13 -12.77 6.31 17.74
C THR A 13 -12.11 6.04 19.08
N HIS A 14 -11.10 5.17 19.15
CA HIS A 14 -10.41 4.86 20.40
C HIS A 14 -9.43 5.96 20.79
N ARG A 15 -8.75 6.55 19.80
CA ARG A 15 -7.80 7.65 20.01
C ARG A 15 -8.43 9.03 19.91
N ASN A 16 -9.70 9.09 19.49
CA ASN A 16 -10.46 10.30 19.23
C ASN A 16 -9.69 11.29 18.33
N CYS A 17 -9.13 10.78 17.23
CA CYS A 17 -8.36 11.57 16.29
C CYS A 17 -8.47 11.03 14.86
N ALA A 18 -8.05 11.83 13.88
CA ALA A 18 -7.96 11.38 12.50
C ALA A 18 -6.79 10.39 12.34
N PHE A 19 -7.07 9.22 11.78
CA PHE A 19 -6.06 8.30 11.26
C PHE A 19 -5.81 8.64 9.79
N ASP A 20 -4.58 9.06 9.49
CA ASP A 20 -4.17 9.57 8.17
C ASP A 20 -3.94 8.49 7.09
N GLY A 21 -4.10 7.22 7.46
CA GLY A 21 -3.89 6.09 6.54
C GLY A 21 -2.44 5.62 6.43
N LYS A 22 -1.46 6.34 6.98
CA LYS A 22 -0.03 6.02 6.85
C LYS A 22 0.40 5.01 7.92
N ILE A 23 0.69 3.77 7.52
CA ILE A 23 1.22 2.75 8.43
C ILE A 23 2.76 2.81 8.45
N GLY A 24 3.39 2.72 7.28
CA GLY A 24 4.84 2.91 7.19
C GLY A 24 5.39 2.69 5.80
N MET A 25 6.66 3.06 5.65
CA MET A 25 7.42 2.89 4.44
C MET A 25 8.87 2.58 4.79
N TRP A 26 9.42 1.53 4.20
CA TRP A 26 10.72 0.98 4.59
C TRP A 26 11.58 0.68 3.36
N PRO A 27 12.80 1.24 3.26
CA PRO A 27 13.70 0.94 2.15
C PRO A 27 14.24 -0.48 2.25
N PHE A 28 14.37 -1.15 1.11
CA PHE A 28 15.16 -2.37 0.99
C PHE A 28 16.62 -2.01 0.77
N VAL A 29 17.36 -1.84 1.87
CA VAL A 29 18.78 -1.53 1.85
C VAL A 29 19.54 -2.28 2.94
N GLU A 30 20.84 -2.44 2.72
CA GLU A 30 21.79 -2.92 3.71
C GLU A 30 22.95 -1.93 3.85
N GLN A 31 23.51 -1.83 5.06
CA GLN A 31 24.77 -1.12 5.27
C GLN A 31 25.94 -2.08 5.12
N SER A 32 26.93 -1.70 4.31
CA SER A 32 28.12 -2.50 4.06
C SER A 32 29.38 -1.62 4.11
N ILE A 33 30.54 -2.22 4.37
CA ILE A 33 31.81 -1.49 4.38
C ILE A 33 32.38 -1.42 2.96
N ALA A 34 32.77 -0.22 2.53
CA ALA A 34 33.42 0.00 1.24
C ALA A 34 34.74 -0.77 1.15
N LYS A 35 34.79 -1.77 0.26
CA LYS A 35 35.96 -2.65 0.09
C LYS A 35 37.13 -1.99 -0.67
N ARG A 36 36.83 -0.98 -1.50
CA ARG A 36 37.79 -0.27 -2.35
C ARG A 36 37.62 1.24 -2.17
N THR A 37 38.74 1.97 -2.25
CA THR A 37 38.73 3.44 -2.35
C THR A 37 38.23 3.83 -3.74
N SER A 38 37.42 4.87 -3.82
CA SER A 38 37.01 5.54 -5.06
C SER A 38 37.16 7.05 -4.91
N LYS A 39 36.97 7.80 -6.00
CA LYS A 39 37.00 9.27 -5.99
C LYS A 39 36.06 9.89 -4.94
N ASN A 40 34.94 9.22 -4.65
CA ASN A 40 33.90 9.74 -3.78
C ASN A 40 33.90 9.11 -2.38
N ARG A 41 34.71 8.07 -2.12
CA ARG A 41 34.78 7.47 -0.78
C ARG A 41 36.09 6.72 -0.50
N PRO A 42 36.65 6.85 0.71
CA PRO A 42 37.75 5.99 1.16
C PRO A 42 37.27 4.57 1.43
N LYS A 43 38.18 3.59 1.28
CA LYS A 43 38.00 2.23 1.80
C LYS A 43 37.68 2.28 3.30
N GLY A 44 36.74 1.45 3.76
CA GLY A 44 36.33 1.42 5.17
C GLY A 44 35.10 2.30 5.49
N SER A 45 34.66 3.16 4.57
CA SER A 45 33.42 3.94 4.77
C SER A 45 32.17 3.04 4.78
N ILE A 46 31.18 3.39 5.60
CA ILE A 46 29.85 2.76 5.57
C ILE A 46 29.14 3.20 4.30
N GLU A 47 28.59 2.25 3.57
CA GLU A 47 27.88 2.44 2.32
C GLU A 47 26.52 1.76 2.39
N THR A 48 25.46 2.52 2.17
CA THR A 48 24.11 2.00 1.97
C THR A 48 23.97 1.44 0.56
N LYS A 49 23.54 0.19 0.44
CA LYS A 49 23.33 -0.49 -0.84
C LYS A 49 21.89 -0.99 -0.97
N PRO A 50 21.34 -1.02 -2.20
CA PRO A 50 20.07 -1.69 -2.45
C PRO A 50 20.16 -3.17 -2.08
N LEU A 51 19.18 -3.65 -1.33
CA LEU A 51 19.04 -5.06 -1.00
C LEU A 51 18.06 -5.71 -1.99
N SER A 52 18.45 -6.84 -2.57
CA SER A 52 17.54 -7.64 -3.40
C SER A 52 16.43 -8.24 -2.53
N VAL A 53 15.21 -8.28 -3.04
CA VAL A 53 14.06 -8.78 -2.29
C VAL A 53 13.75 -10.19 -2.71
N ASP A 54 14.13 -11.13 -1.86
CA ASP A 54 13.67 -12.51 -1.91
C ASP A 54 12.60 -12.76 -0.83
N GLY A 55 12.09 -13.99 -0.77
CA GLY A 55 11.08 -14.37 0.22
C GLY A 55 11.57 -14.27 1.67
N VAL A 56 12.87 -14.40 1.93
CA VAL A 56 13.43 -14.30 3.30
C VAL A 56 13.45 -12.84 3.75
N VAL A 57 13.95 -11.94 2.90
CA VAL A 57 13.96 -10.50 3.13
C VAL A 57 12.52 -9.99 3.28
N TYR A 58 11.62 -10.42 2.40
CA TYR A 58 10.21 -10.02 2.45
C TYR A 58 9.52 -10.49 3.74
N LYS A 59 9.66 -11.77 4.13
CA LYS A 59 9.17 -12.30 5.41
C LYS A 59 9.65 -11.49 6.60
N SER A 60 10.95 -11.20 6.65
CA SER A 60 11.55 -10.41 7.72
C SER A 60 10.92 -9.02 7.81
N MET A 61 10.68 -8.37 6.67
CA MET A 61 10.05 -7.04 6.63
C MET A 61 8.58 -7.09 7.10
N ILE A 62 7.81 -8.10 6.71
CA ILE A 62 6.44 -8.24 7.21
C ILE A 62 6.41 -8.42 8.72
N ILE A 63 7.21 -9.36 9.25
CA ILE A 63 7.20 -9.70 10.68
C ILE A 63 7.78 -8.58 11.55
N ASN A 64 8.91 -8.00 11.14
CA ASN A 64 9.67 -7.08 12.00
C ASN A 64 9.28 -5.61 11.79
N LYS A 65 8.57 -5.27 10.70
CA LYS A 65 8.22 -3.89 10.36
C LYS A 65 6.72 -3.71 10.18
N VAL A 66 6.11 -4.42 9.23
CA VAL A 66 4.69 -4.18 8.84
C VAL A 66 3.73 -4.57 9.96
N VAL A 67 3.82 -5.79 10.48
CA VAL A 67 2.92 -6.28 11.54
C VAL A 67 2.97 -5.40 12.79
N PRO A 68 4.15 -5.08 13.35
CA PRO A 68 4.25 -4.16 14.49
C PRO A 68 3.68 -2.78 14.19
N ALA A 69 3.91 -2.24 12.99
CA ALA A 69 3.38 -0.93 12.60
C ALA A 69 1.84 -0.94 12.50
N ILE A 70 1.24 -2.01 11.98
CA ILE A 70 -0.22 -2.19 11.96
C ILE A 70 -0.75 -2.22 13.40
N GLN A 71 -0.18 -3.05 14.27
CA GLN A 71 -0.60 -3.16 15.67
C GLN A 71 -0.48 -1.82 16.40
N ALA A 72 0.55 -1.04 16.10
CA ALA A 72 0.80 0.26 16.73
C ALA A 72 -0.05 1.40 16.18
N LYS A 73 -0.43 1.38 14.90
CA LYS A 73 -1.03 2.56 14.23
C LYS A 73 -2.45 2.35 13.72
N PHE A 74 -2.82 1.14 13.33
CA PHE A 74 -4.11 0.92 12.68
C PHE A 74 -5.26 1.05 13.69
N PRO A 75 -6.34 1.77 13.36
CA PRO A 75 -7.50 1.90 14.23
C PRO A 75 -8.27 0.57 14.26
N VAL A 76 -8.14 -0.18 15.35
CA VAL A 76 -8.72 -1.54 15.49
C VAL A 76 -10.25 -1.52 15.69
N GLY A 77 -10.84 -0.36 16.01
CA GLY A 77 -12.25 -0.23 16.35
C GLY A 77 -13.21 -0.84 15.33
N ASN A 78 -14.04 -1.78 15.81
CA ASN A 78 -15.09 -2.48 15.07
C ASN A 78 -14.64 -3.25 13.80
N GLN A 79 -13.49 -3.92 13.83
CA GLN A 79 -13.06 -4.85 12.78
C GLN A 79 -13.34 -6.32 13.19
N PRO A 80 -14.57 -6.85 13.03
CA PRO A 80 -14.90 -8.22 13.45
C PRO A 80 -14.04 -9.29 12.76
N ASN A 81 -13.57 -9.00 11.55
CA ASN A 81 -12.76 -9.91 10.74
C ASN A 81 -11.24 -9.65 10.86
N GLY A 82 -10.82 -8.69 11.70
CA GLY A 82 -9.43 -8.25 11.80
C GLY A 82 -8.93 -7.47 10.58
N VAL A 83 -7.61 -7.31 10.49
CA VAL A 83 -6.92 -6.56 9.42
C VAL A 83 -6.45 -7.52 8.33
N PHE A 84 -6.69 -7.17 7.08
CA PHE A 84 -6.12 -7.87 5.92
C PHE A 84 -4.99 -7.05 5.32
N ILE A 85 -3.81 -7.66 5.22
CA ILE A 85 -2.71 -7.16 4.39
C ILE A 85 -2.95 -7.69 2.99
N GLN A 86 -3.25 -6.78 2.06
CA GLN A 86 -3.31 -7.08 0.64
C GLN A 86 -1.91 -6.94 0.02
N GLN A 87 -1.53 -7.88 -0.83
CA GLN A 87 -0.29 -7.88 -1.61
C GLN A 87 -0.54 -8.36 -3.05
N ASP A 88 0.40 -8.10 -3.95
CA ASP A 88 0.39 -8.70 -5.28
C ASP A 88 0.92 -10.17 -5.25
N ASN A 89 0.93 -10.82 -6.41
CA ASN A 89 1.34 -12.21 -6.56
C ASN A 89 2.82 -12.38 -6.94
N ALA A 90 3.69 -11.40 -6.68
CA ALA A 90 5.13 -11.54 -6.94
C ALA A 90 5.72 -12.73 -6.17
N GLY A 91 6.70 -13.41 -6.77
CA GLY A 91 7.31 -14.63 -6.20
C GLY A 91 7.66 -14.51 -4.70
N PRO A 92 8.40 -13.46 -4.27
CA PRO A 92 8.71 -13.24 -2.85
C PRO A 92 7.50 -13.07 -1.92
N HIS A 93 6.34 -12.65 -2.40
CA HIS A 93 5.17 -12.34 -1.55
C HIS A 93 4.39 -13.60 -1.15
N THR A 94 4.36 -14.60 -2.04
CA THR A 94 3.62 -15.87 -1.84
C THR A 94 4.07 -16.66 -0.59
N CYS A 95 5.25 -16.34 -0.05
CA CYS A 95 5.83 -17.03 1.08
C CYS A 95 5.28 -16.57 2.45
N VAL A 96 4.55 -15.45 2.51
CA VAL A 96 3.90 -14.94 3.72
C VAL A 96 2.40 -15.18 3.62
N THR A 97 1.91 -16.16 4.37
CA THR A 97 0.48 -16.55 4.39
C THR A 97 -0.15 -16.26 5.75
N THR A 98 -1.49 -16.23 5.82
CA THR A 98 -2.21 -16.16 7.11
C THR A 98 -1.79 -17.29 8.06
N LYS A 99 -1.59 -18.50 7.53
CA LYS A 99 -1.09 -19.64 8.32
C LYS A 99 0.30 -19.37 8.89
N PHE A 100 1.20 -18.81 8.08
CA PHE A 100 2.53 -18.41 8.53
C PHE A 100 2.47 -17.35 9.64
N LEU A 101 1.67 -16.30 9.46
CA LEU A 101 1.49 -15.26 10.48
C LEU A 101 0.97 -15.84 11.81
N ARG A 102 -0.04 -16.72 11.75
CA ARG A 102 -0.59 -17.40 12.92
C ARG A 102 0.44 -18.29 13.61
N ALA A 103 1.23 -19.05 12.85
CA ALA A 103 2.32 -19.87 13.38
C ALA A 103 3.42 -19.03 14.07
N TYR A 104 3.58 -17.78 13.64
CA TYR A 104 4.48 -16.79 14.27
C TYR A 104 3.83 -16.04 15.46
N GLY A 105 2.62 -16.43 15.89
CA GLY A 105 1.93 -15.82 17.02
C GLY A 105 1.19 -14.51 16.69
N VAL A 106 1.05 -14.14 15.41
CA VAL A 106 0.33 -12.94 14.99
C VAL A 106 -1.17 -13.23 14.95
N SER A 107 -1.94 -12.62 15.85
CA SER A 107 -3.41 -12.65 15.90
C SER A 107 -4.03 -11.39 15.28
N GLY A 108 -5.25 -11.50 14.75
CA GLY A 108 -6.02 -10.35 14.24
C GLY A 108 -5.54 -9.75 12.91
N ILE A 109 -4.46 -10.27 12.33
CA ILE A 109 -3.95 -9.89 11.00
C ILE A 109 -3.93 -11.13 10.09
N SER A 110 -4.35 -10.96 8.84
CA SER A 110 -4.40 -12.00 7.80
C SER A 110 -3.78 -11.48 6.50
N MET A 111 -3.29 -12.38 5.66
CA MET A 111 -2.77 -12.07 4.34
C MET A 111 -3.84 -12.35 3.27
N THR A 112 -3.92 -11.50 2.27
CA THR A 112 -4.70 -11.74 1.06
C THR A 112 -3.92 -11.31 -0.17
N CYS A 113 -4.10 -12.02 -1.28
CA CYS A 113 -3.54 -11.62 -2.57
C CYS A 113 -4.61 -10.93 -3.39
N GLN A 114 -4.22 -9.89 -4.12
CA GLN A 114 -5.08 -9.32 -5.14
C GLN A 114 -5.24 -10.26 -6.35
N PRO A 115 -6.25 -10.07 -7.20
CA PRO A 115 -6.37 -10.79 -8.47
C PRO A 115 -5.12 -10.65 -9.36
N ALA A 116 -4.77 -11.70 -10.10
CA ALA A 116 -3.60 -11.68 -10.96
C ALA A 116 -3.72 -10.62 -12.07
N ASN A 117 -2.62 -9.92 -12.38
CA ASN A 117 -2.56 -8.86 -13.39
C ASN A 117 -3.53 -7.68 -13.17
N SER A 118 -3.89 -7.39 -11.92
CA SER A 118 -4.79 -6.27 -11.55
C SER A 118 -4.09 -5.21 -10.69
N PRO A 119 -3.12 -4.45 -11.24
CA PRO A 119 -2.44 -3.38 -10.49
C PRO A 119 -3.39 -2.26 -10.06
N ASP A 120 -4.50 -2.08 -10.77
CA ASP A 120 -5.58 -1.16 -10.45
C ASP A 120 -6.38 -1.53 -9.18
N PHE A 121 -6.28 -2.78 -8.72
CA PHE A 121 -6.78 -3.20 -7.41
C PHE A 121 -5.76 -3.06 -6.27
N ASN A 122 -4.55 -2.56 -6.57
CA ASN A 122 -3.56 -2.21 -5.57
C ASN A 122 -3.55 -0.70 -5.34
N VAL A 123 -3.90 -0.25 -4.14
CA VAL A 123 -3.87 1.20 -3.82
C VAL A 123 -2.47 1.81 -3.99
N LEU A 124 -1.43 0.99 -3.80
CA LEU A 124 -0.04 1.41 -3.95
C LEU A 124 0.26 1.79 -5.41
N ASP A 125 -0.07 0.89 -6.35
CA ASP A 125 0.17 1.08 -7.78
C ASP A 125 -0.84 2.03 -8.42
N LEU A 126 -2.10 1.99 -7.99
CA LEU A 126 -3.21 2.78 -8.54
C LEU A 126 -2.95 4.29 -8.44
N GLY A 127 -2.24 4.75 -7.41
CA GLY A 127 -1.93 6.17 -7.31
C GLY A 127 -1.01 6.60 -6.17
N PHE A 128 -0.87 5.81 -5.11
CA PHE A 128 -0.04 6.22 -3.97
C PHE A 128 1.44 6.36 -4.35
N PHE A 129 2.04 5.40 -5.07
CA PHE A 129 3.45 5.52 -5.47
C PHE A 129 3.68 6.68 -6.44
N ASN A 130 2.74 6.97 -7.34
CA ASN A 130 2.81 8.14 -8.22
C ASN A 130 2.78 9.45 -7.41
N ALA A 131 1.96 9.52 -6.36
CA ALA A 131 1.90 10.68 -5.46
C ALA A 131 3.22 10.87 -4.68
N ILE A 132 3.77 9.79 -4.12
CA ILE A 132 5.07 9.82 -3.44
C ILE A 132 6.18 10.24 -4.40
N GLN A 133 6.21 9.68 -5.60
CA GLN A 133 7.21 10.02 -6.61
C GLN A 133 7.13 11.51 -7.00
N ASN A 134 5.94 12.08 -7.15
CA ASN A 134 5.77 13.51 -7.43
C ASN A 134 6.35 14.39 -6.32
N LEU A 135 6.14 14.02 -5.05
CA LEU A 135 6.69 14.75 -3.90
C LEU A 135 8.20 14.57 -3.75
N GLN A 136 8.70 13.36 -4.02
CA GLN A 136 10.12 13.03 -3.97
C GLN A 136 10.90 13.77 -5.05
N GLN A 137 10.39 13.89 -6.28
CA GLN A 137 11.07 14.57 -7.40
C GLN A 137 11.31 16.06 -7.15
N LYS A 138 10.56 16.68 -6.22
CA LYS A 138 10.76 18.07 -5.79
C LYS A 138 11.96 18.23 -4.84
N LYS A 139 12.53 17.13 -4.36
CA LYS A 139 13.64 17.10 -3.40
C LYS A 139 14.92 16.64 -4.12
N PRO A 140 16.01 17.42 -4.10
CA PRO A 140 17.25 17.02 -4.76
C PRO A 140 17.90 15.86 -4.00
N SER A 141 18.16 14.74 -4.69
CA SER A 141 18.87 13.59 -4.14
C SER A 141 20.03 13.18 -5.04
N ARG A 142 21.24 13.16 -4.48
CA ARG A 142 22.49 12.78 -5.18
C ARG A 142 23.15 11.52 -4.61
N SER A 143 22.53 10.90 -3.60
CA SER A 143 22.97 9.63 -3.01
C SER A 143 21.75 8.77 -2.66
N ILE A 144 21.99 7.48 -2.36
CA ILE A 144 20.95 6.56 -1.88
C ILE A 144 20.38 7.06 -0.56
N ASP A 145 21.21 7.54 0.36
CA ASP A 145 20.74 8.07 1.66
C ASP A 145 19.84 9.30 1.47
N GLN A 146 20.25 10.25 0.62
CA GLN A 146 19.41 11.41 0.31
C GLN A 146 18.11 11.02 -0.40
N LEU A 147 18.12 9.96 -1.21
CA LEU A 147 16.90 9.43 -1.82
C LEU A 147 15.98 8.81 -0.76
N ILE A 148 16.54 8.08 0.22
CA ILE A 148 15.79 7.52 1.35
C ILE A 148 15.15 8.64 2.17
N ASP A 149 15.91 9.68 2.49
CA ASP A 149 15.41 10.85 3.21
C ASP A 149 14.30 11.55 2.41
N ALA A 150 14.51 11.78 1.11
CA ALA A 150 13.53 12.43 0.25
C ALA A 150 12.23 11.64 0.15
N VAL A 151 12.30 10.32 0.02
CA VAL A 151 11.14 9.42 -0.02
C VAL A 151 10.43 9.41 1.33
N THR A 152 11.17 9.27 2.43
CA THR A 152 10.60 9.29 3.80
C THR A 152 9.87 10.61 4.08
N LEU A 153 10.49 11.75 3.76
CA LEU A 153 9.86 13.06 3.88
C LEU A 153 8.63 13.18 2.98
N ALA A 154 8.68 12.68 1.74
CA ALA A 154 7.51 12.68 0.85
C ALA A 154 6.34 11.87 1.43
N PHE A 155 6.60 10.78 2.15
CA PHE A 155 5.55 10.02 2.84
C PHE A 155 4.97 10.77 4.03
N ASP A 156 5.82 11.38 4.85
CA ASP A 156 5.39 12.16 6.01
C ASP A 156 4.57 13.38 5.58
N GLU A 157 5.01 14.09 4.54
CA GLU A 157 4.33 15.25 3.95
C GLU A 157 3.08 14.91 3.13
N MET A 158 2.88 13.63 2.78
CA MET A 158 1.77 13.26 1.91
C MET A 158 0.43 13.62 2.57
N PRO A 159 -0.41 14.45 1.90
CA PRO A 159 -1.70 14.85 2.43
C PRO A 159 -2.65 13.65 2.58
N ILE A 160 -3.43 13.66 3.65
CA ILE A 160 -4.45 12.64 3.95
C ILE A 160 -5.47 12.52 2.81
N GLU A 161 -5.82 13.66 2.20
CA GLU A 161 -6.77 13.78 1.09
C GLU A 161 -6.27 13.05 -0.15
N SER A 162 -4.96 13.10 -0.42
CA SER A 162 -4.35 12.40 -1.56
C SER A 162 -4.55 10.89 -1.43
N LEU A 163 -4.31 10.33 -0.25
CA LEU A 163 -4.53 8.90 0.00
C LEU A 163 -6.01 8.55 -0.02
N ALA A 164 -6.88 9.37 0.60
CA ALA A 164 -8.32 9.18 0.59
C ALA A 164 -8.89 9.13 -0.84
N LYS A 165 -8.46 10.06 -1.71
CA LYS A 165 -8.85 10.07 -3.13
C LYS A 165 -8.43 8.80 -3.86
N THR A 166 -7.26 8.22 -3.56
CA THR A 166 -6.83 6.95 -4.16
C THR A 166 -7.75 5.80 -3.74
N PHE A 167 -8.15 5.72 -2.46
CA PHE A 167 -9.11 4.72 -1.99
C PHE A 167 -10.51 4.90 -2.61
N ILE A 168 -10.99 6.13 -2.77
CA ILE A 168 -12.24 6.41 -3.48
C ILE A 168 -12.15 5.96 -4.94
N THR A 169 -10.99 6.19 -5.58
CA THR A 169 -10.74 5.72 -6.95
C THR A 169 -10.77 4.20 -7.02
N LEU A 170 -10.15 3.51 -6.05
CA LEU A 170 -10.17 2.06 -5.96
C LEU A 170 -11.60 1.50 -5.90
N GLN A 171 -12.50 2.13 -5.13
CA GLN A 171 -13.91 1.73 -5.09
C GLN A 171 -14.61 1.90 -6.44
N SER A 172 -14.34 2.99 -7.17
CA SER A 172 -14.87 3.16 -8.53
C SER A 172 -14.28 2.17 -9.53
N VAL A 173 -13.01 1.80 -9.39
CA VAL A 173 -12.37 0.76 -10.21
C VAL A 173 -13.04 -0.59 -9.97
N MET A 174 -13.37 -0.94 -8.72
CA MET A 174 -14.13 -2.15 -8.39
C MET A 174 -15.49 -2.17 -9.08
N GLU A 175 -16.21 -1.05 -9.10
CA GLU A 175 -17.47 -0.93 -9.84
C GLU A 175 -17.28 -1.11 -11.35
N LYS A 176 -16.26 -0.47 -11.93
CA LYS A 176 -15.97 -0.63 -13.37
C LYS A 176 -15.58 -2.04 -13.76
N ALA A 177 -14.81 -2.73 -12.93
CA ALA A 177 -14.52 -4.13 -13.14
C ALA A 177 -15.78 -5.00 -13.12
N MET A 178 -16.73 -4.72 -12.23
CA MET A 178 -18.04 -5.40 -12.23
C MET A 178 -18.81 -5.15 -13.53
N GLU A 179 -18.81 -3.92 -14.07
CA GLU A 179 -19.47 -3.59 -15.35
C GLU A 179 -18.91 -4.37 -16.54
N VAL A 180 -17.63 -4.76 -16.50
CA VAL A 180 -16.95 -5.50 -17.57
C VAL A 180 -16.63 -6.95 -17.18
N ASN A 181 -17.38 -7.52 -16.24
CA ASN A 181 -17.29 -8.94 -15.83
C ASN A 181 -15.87 -9.36 -15.38
N GLY A 182 -15.19 -8.52 -14.61
CA GLY A 182 -13.84 -8.78 -14.09
C GLY A 182 -12.71 -8.44 -15.06
N GLY A 183 -13.02 -7.98 -16.27
CA GLY A 183 -12.02 -7.40 -17.18
C GLY A 183 -11.43 -6.09 -16.65
N ASN A 184 -10.37 -5.61 -17.30
CA ASN A 184 -9.70 -4.34 -16.99
C ASN A 184 -9.83 -3.30 -18.11
N ASN A 185 -10.69 -3.56 -19.10
CA ASN A 185 -10.90 -2.66 -20.24
C ASN A 185 -11.92 -1.56 -19.91
N TYR A 186 -11.53 -0.65 -19.02
CA TYR A 186 -12.31 0.53 -18.67
C TYR A 186 -11.42 1.76 -18.55
N LYS A 187 -12.06 2.93 -18.69
CA LYS A 187 -11.40 4.19 -18.36
C LYS A 187 -11.55 4.46 -16.87
N LEU A 188 -10.47 4.94 -16.25
CA LEU A 188 -10.52 5.37 -14.84
C LEU A 188 -11.57 6.47 -14.66
N PRO A 189 -12.54 6.30 -13.73
CA PRO A 189 -13.59 7.30 -13.52
C PRO A 189 -13.06 8.62 -12.95
N HIS A 190 -13.47 9.73 -13.57
CA HIS A 190 -13.19 11.09 -13.09
C HIS A 190 -14.33 11.61 -12.21
N LEU A 191 -14.24 11.36 -10.90
CA LEU A 191 -15.28 11.72 -9.94
C LEU A 191 -15.34 13.20 -9.50
N HIS A 192 -14.46 14.07 -10.04
CA HIS A 192 -14.34 15.46 -9.60
C HIS A 192 -14.26 15.60 -8.06
N LYS A 193 -13.49 14.72 -7.43
CA LYS A 193 -13.50 14.47 -5.97
C LYS A 193 -13.38 15.74 -5.14
N ASP A 194 -12.48 16.64 -5.53
CA ASP A 194 -12.25 17.93 -4.86
C ASP A 194 -13.46 18.88 -4.85
N LYS A 195 -14.35 18.74 -5.83
CA LYS A 195 -15.52 19.60 -5.98
C LYS A 195 -16.78 18.97 -5.38
N CYS A 196 -16.85 17.64 -5.35
CA CYS A 196 -18.10 16.90 -5.09
C CYS A 196 -18.12 16.17 -3.74
N ILE A 197 -17.01 16.13 -3.00
CA ILE A 197 -16.89 15.34 -1.78
C ILE A 197 -16.34 16.21 -0.65
N ASP A 198 -17.17 16.49 0.34
CA ASP A 198 -16.80 17.34 1.48
C ASP A 198 -15.87 16.60 2.47
N ASP A 199 -16.19 15.34 2.80
CA ASP A 199 -15.37 14.49 3.67
C ASP A 199 -14.86 13.26 2.90
N LEU A 200 -13.64 13.40 2.36
CA LEU A 200 -12.97 12.33 1.62
C LEU A 200 -12.66 11.10 2.48
N ALA A 201 -12.48 11.25 3.80
CA ALA A 201 -12.13 10.13 4.66
C ALA A 201 -13.33 9.19 4.87
N SER A 202 -14.52 9.75 5.08
CA SER A 202 -15.75 8.97 5.28
C SER A 202 -16.51 8.60 3.99
N PHE A 203 -16.26 9.28 2.87
CA PHE A 203 -16.99 9.05 1.62
C PHE A 203 -16.81 7.64 1.03
N ASN A 204 -17.91 7.00 0.64
CA ASN A 204 -17.89 5.72 -0.08
C ASN A 204 -18.57 5.87 -1.44
N VAL A 205 -17.98 5.28 -2.47
CA VAL A 205 -18.63 5.13 -3.77
C VAL A 205 -19.75 4.08 -3.61
N ALA A 206 -20.97 4.47 -3.96
CA ALA A 206 -22.10 3.55 -4.02
C ALA A 206 -22.06 2.81 -5.36
N CYS A 207 -22.03 1.47 -5.32
CA CYS A 207 -22.18 0.65 -6.51
C CYS A 207 -23.64 0.68 -6.99
N ALA A 208 -23.85 0.91 -8.29
CA ALA A 208 -25.17 0.88 -8.88
C ALA A 208 -25.82 -0.51 -8.69
N PRO A 209 -27.09 -0.59 -8.20
CA PRO A 209 -27.75 -1.88 -7.98
C PRO A 209 -27.83 -2.75 -9.23
N SER A 210 -28.00 -2.13 -10.40
CA SER A 210 -28.00 -2.82 -11.69
C SER A 210 -26.65 -3.46 -12.02
N THR A 211 -25.54 -2.75 -11.75
CA THR A 211 -24.17 -3.27 -11.95
C THR A 211 -23.92 -4.45 -11.04
N HIS A 212 -24.25 -4.31 -9.75
CA HIS A 212 -24.11 -5.40 -8.78
C HIS A 212 -24.94 -6.63 -9.17
N GLN A 213 -26.22 -6.44 -9.53
CA GLN A 213 -27.10 -7.53 -9.94
C GLN A 213 -26.60 -8.24 -11.20
N ALA A 214 -26.17 -7.48 -12.21
CA ALA A 214 -25.62 -8.05 -13.45
C ALA A 214 -24.35 -8.88 -13.18
N ALA A 215 -23.43 -8.35 -12.36
CA ALA A 215 -22.22 -9.08 -11.96
C ALA A 215 -22.55 -10.36 -11.20
N LEU A 216 -23.53 -10.33 -10.29
CA LEU A 216 -23.96 -11.51 -9.54
C LEU A 216 -24.59 -12.57 -10.45
N LEU A 217 -25.43 -12.17 -11.41
CA LEU A 217 -26.01 -13.08 -12.41
C LEU A 217 -24.90 -13.72 -13.27
N HIS A 218 -23.90 -12.94 -13.67
CA HIS A 218 -22.77 -13.46 -14.41
C HIS A 218 -21.98 -14.49 -13.59
N LEU A 219 -21.64 -14.19 -12.34
CA LEU A 219 -20.95 -15.14 -11.45
C LEU A 219 -21.74 -16.44 -11.27
N ASN A 220 -23.04 -16.35 -11.07
CA ASN A 220 -23.91 -17.52 -10.94
C ASN A 220 -24.01 -18.34 -12.25
N SER A 221 -23.76 -17.73 -13.41
CA SER A 221 -23.71 -18.44 -14.69
C SER A 221 -22.40 -19.21 -14.94
N LEU A 222 -21.36 -18.93 -14.15
CA LEU A 222 -20.06 -19.60 -14.22
C LEU A 222 -19.94 -20.78 -13.24
N ALA A 223 -20.88 -20.91 -12.31
CA ALA A 223 -20.94 -21.98 -11.30
C ALA A 223 -21.74 -23.19 -11.81
#